data_AF-A0A3M6WC81-F1
#
_entry.id   AF-A0A3M6WC81-F1
#
_cell.length_a   1.000
_cell.length_b   1.000
_cell.length_c   1.000
_cell.angle_alpha   90.00
_cell.angle_beta   90.00
_cell.angle_gamma   90.00
#
_symmetry.space_group_name_H-M   'P 1'
#
loop_
_entity.id
_entity.type
_entity.pdbx_description
1 polymer ?
#
loop_
_entity_poly.entity_id
_entity_poly.type
_entity_poly.pdbx_seq_one_letter_code
_entity_poly.pdbx_strand_id
1 'polypeptide(L)'
;LQQLLAIWRRAKGKERDALLWGDEIEYLVVAFDDEQRDVKLSLRQADILEALANDKDLLKQGGGVPDLQCGRNNKSSKTAPTFHPEFGRFMLEATPGAPWGIHLKDLLDVEDDMKWRRQIAKEHMEPSEFPVTMTTFPLLGDKKSITPYYPPSGEKLRSQFVPDEIANPHIRFPTLAANIRQRRGRKVELNVPVFHDEKTAKPWKDPTVDYDMHNWPEDDDVRNGAAKDDCIYMDAMAFGMGSCCLQITFQAKNMEEGRTMYDQLSPLGPILLALTAATPIYKGFLVDTDVRWNQVSAAVDDRTPEELGEQPLKNDRWRIPKSRYASNSTYISRDSRLRPDYLDPDLIVDEKVKNRLIEGGMDELLATHFAHLFIRDPIVVFNEDLRELDLNKVDHFENLQSTNWQHMRFKPPPPGNDTGWRVEVRPMEIQITDFENAAFSVFVVLITRAILSFDLNFYL
;
A
#
# COMPACT_ATOMS: atom_id res chain seq x y z
N LEU A 1 -14.33 -7.16 -14.79
CA LEU A 1 -14.19 -7.11 -16.27
C LEU A 1 -15.15 -6.11 -16.95
N GLN A 2 -16.48 -6.27 -16.85
CA GLN A 2 -17.42 -5.39 -17.58
C GLN A 2 -17.30 -3.91 -17.15
N GLN A 3 -17.15 -3.63 -15.85
CA GLN A 3 -16.86 -2.28 -15.34
C GLN A 3 -15.58 -1.71 -15.94
N LEU A 4 -14.48 -2.47 -16.00
CA LEU A 4 -13.22 -2.05 -16.63
C LEU A 4 -13.42 -1.67 -18.11
N LEU A 5 -14.15 -2.48 -18.89
CA LEU A 5 -14.47 -2.14 -20.28
C LEU A 5 -15.33 -0.88 -20.40
N ALA A 6 -16.30 -0.70 -19.51
CA ALA A 6 -17.12 0.51 -19.47
C ALA A 6 -16.28 1.76 -19.15
N ILE A 7 -15.36 1.67 -18.17
CA ILE A 7 -14.41 2.73 -17.82
C ILE A 7 -13.54 3.06 -19.04
N TRP A 8 -12.90 2.05 -19.63
CA TRP A 8 -12.02 2.24 -20.78
C TRP A 8 -12.75 2.88 -21.97
N ARG A 9 -13.95 2.41 -22.32
CA ARG A 9 -14.75 2.99 -23.43
C ARG A 9 -15.07 4.46 -23.19
N ARG A 10 -15.41 4.85 -21.95
CA ARG A 10 -15.69 6.24 -21.58
C ARG A 10 -14.44 7.11 -21.54
N ALA A 11 -13.29 6.54 -21.17
CA ALA A 11 -12.11 7.30 -20.79
C ALA A 11 -10.93 7.22 -21.77
N LYS A 12 -10.93 6.31 -22.75
CA LYS A 12 -9.79 6.11 -23.67
C LYS A 12 -9.39 7.35 -24.46
N GLY A 13 -10.35 8.23 -24.75
CA GLY A 13 -10.12 9.51 -25.43
C GLY A 13 -10.06 10.73 -24.49
N LYS A 14 -10.03 10.53 -23.16
CA LYS A 14 -9.87 11.64 -22.22
C LYS A 14 -8.47 12.23 -22.41
N GLU A 15 -8.43 13.52 -22.67
CA GLU A 15 -7.21 14.33 -22.69
C GLU A 15 -7.36 15.52 -21.75
N ARG A 16 -6.22 16.00 -21.24
CA ARG A 16 -6.10 17.18 -20.39
C ARG A 16 -4.92 18.01 -20.82
N ASP A 17 -5.01 19.30 -20.53
CA ASP A 17 -3.97 20.27 -20.92
C ASP A 17 -2.68 20.11 -20.10
N ALA A 18 -2.81 19.69 -18.84
CA ALA A 18 -1.71 19.66 -17.89
C ALA A 18 -1.66 18.35 -17.08
N LEU A 19 -0.43 17.94 -16.78
CA LEU A 19 -0.13 16.92 -15.79
C LEU A 19 -0.32 17.53 -14.40
N LEU A 20 -1.00 16.79 -13.54
CA LEU A 20 -1.14 17.09 -12.12
C LEU A 20 -0.51 15.97 -11.31
N TRP A 21 -0.23 16.20 -10.03
CA TRP A 21 0.27 15.15 -9.16
C TRP A 21 -0.10 15.39 -7.69
N GLY A 22 0.10 14.41 -6.84
CA GLY A 22 -0.14 14.50 -5.41
C GLY A 22 0.70 13.47 -4.67
N ASP A 23 1.09 13.80 -3.46
CA ASP A 23 1.76 12.91 -2.52
C ASP A 23 0.76 12.35 -1.49
N GLU A 24 1.01 11.13 -1.03
CA GLU A 24 0.30 10.47 0.07
C GLU A 24 1.33 10.15 1.16
N ILE A 25 1.10 10.67 2.37
CA ILE A 25 1.97 10.51 3.53
C ILE A 25 1.25 9.70 4.59
N GLU A 26 1.90 8.64 5.07
CA GLU A 26 1.40 7.80 6.14
C GLU A 26 2.18 8.08 7.45
N TYR A 27 1.44 8.15 8.56
CA TYR A 27 1.94 8.42 9.91
C TYR A 27 1.62 7.24 10.82
N LEU A 28 2.50 6.99 11.77
CA LEU A 28 2.22 6.24 12.99
C LEU A 28 1.81 7.22 14.09
N VAL A 29 0.72 6.92 14.80
CA VAL A 29 0.30 7.62 16.00
C VAL A 29 0.99 6.96 17.19
N VAL A 30 1.93 7.66 17.81
CA VAL A 30 2.66 7.17 18.98
C VAL A 30 2.29 7.95 20.23
N ALA A 31 2.18 7.30 21.37
CA ALA A 31 1.96 7.90 22.67
C ALA A 31 3.26 7.86 23.48
N PHE A 32 3.72 9.03 23.92
CA PHE A 32 4.89 9.19 24.79
C PHE A 32 4.49 9.20 26.26
N ASP A 33 5.24 8.46 27.06
CA ASP A 33 5.24 8.54 28.52
C ASP A 33 6.66 8.94 28.96
N ASP A 34 6.90 10.24 29.12
CA ASP A 34 8.21 10.79 29.48
C ASP A 34 8.65 10.36 30.89
N GLU A 35 7.69 10.13 31.80
CA GLU A 35 7.99 9.70 33.17
C GLU A 35 8.52 8.27 33.18
N GLN A 36 7.88 7.37 32.43
CA GLN A 36 8.31 5.96 32.30
C GLN A 36 9.37 5.74 31.22
N ARG A 37 9.68 6.77 30.42
CA ARG A 37 10.53 6.69 29.21
C ARG A 37 10.06 5.60 28.25
N ASP A 38 8.76 5.57 28.03
CA ASP A 38 8.08 4.55 27.23
C ASP A 38 7.40 5.21 26.03
N VAL A 39 7.37 4.51 24.90
CA VAL A 39 6.69 4.95 23.67
C VAL A 39 5.90 3.78 23.12
N LYS A 40 4.61 4.01 22.85
CA LYS A 40 3.69 2.98 22.37
C LYS A 40 2.94 3.44 21.14
N LEU A 41 2.47 2.53 20.31
CA LEU A 41 1.47 2.80 19.29
C LEU A 41 0.13 3.10 19.96
N SER A 42 -0.46 4.24 19.63
CA SER A 42 -1.82 4.58 20.07
C SER A 42 -2.84 4.02 19.10
N LEU A 43 -3.81 3.25 19.59
CA LEU A 43 -4.89 2.67 18.77
C LEU A 43 -6.09 3.63 18.59
N ARG A 44 -5.84 4.95 18.62
CA ARG A 44 -6.85 6.02 18.55
C ARG A 44 -7.11 6.59 17.16
N GLN A 45 -6.62 5.96 16.08
CA GLN A 45 -6.86 6.44 14.70
C GLN A 45 -8.33 6.79 14.45
N ALA A 46 -9.26 5.91 14.82
CA ALA A 46 -10.69 6.12 14.57
C ALA A 46 -11.22 7.38 15.28
N ASP A 47 -10.82 7.59 16.54
CA ASP A 47 -11.21 8.77 17.32
C ASP A 47 -10.64 10.05 16.69
N ILE A 48 -9.39 10.00 16.23
CA ILE A 48 -8.72 11.13 15.58
C ILE A 48 -9.38 11.47 14.24
N LEU A 49 -9.70 10.47 13.42
CA LEU A 49 -10.42 10.66 12.15
C LEU A 49 -11.83 11.22 12.39
N GLU A 50 -12.53 10.77 13.43
CA GLU A 50 -13.83 11.33 13.80
C GLU A 50 -13.70 12.79 14.25
N ALA A 51 -12.66 13.13 15.02
CA ALA A 51 -12.39 14.51 15.43
C ALA A 51 -12.12 15.41 14.20
N LEU A 52 -11.25 14.97 13.28
CA LEU A 52 -10.94 15.66 12.02
C LEU A 52 -12.19 15.84 11.15
N ALA A 53 -13.05 14.82 11.04
CA ALA A 53 -14.28 14.89 10.27
C ALA A 53 -15.29 15.90 10.83
N ASN A 54 -15.18 16.25 12.12
CA ASN A 54 -16.07 17.19 12.82
C ASN A 54 -15.46 18.59 13.03
N ASP A 55 -14.20 18.83 12.61
CA ASP A 55 -13.57 20.14 12.70
C ASP A 55 -14.20 21.12 11.70
N LYS A 56 -14.90 22.13 12.25
CA LYS A 56 -15.60 23.14 11.46
C LYS A 56 -14.67 24.01 10.61
N ASP A 57 -13.48 24.32 11.11
CA ASP A 57 -12.52 25.15 10.39
C ASP A 57 -11.85 24.37 9.27
N LEU A 58 -11.51 23.09 9.52
CA LEU A 58 -11.02 22.16 8.50
C LEU A 58 -12.05 21.97 7.37
N LEU A 59 -13.31 21.67 7.73
CA LEU A 59 -14.41 21.51 6.78
C LEU A 59 -14.71 22.80 6.01
N LYS A 60 -14.64 23.97 6.65
CA LYS A 60 -14.86 25.26 5.98
C LYS A 60 -13.77 25.55 4.93
N GLN A 61 -12.56 25.05 5.14
CA GLN A 61 -11.43 25.16 4.21
C GLN A 61 -11.41 24.04 3.15
N GLY A 62 -12.40 23.15 3.14
CA GLY A 62 -12.53 22.09 2.14
C GLY A 62 -11.79 20.79 2.46
N GLY A 63 -11.13 20.70 3.63
CA GLY A 63 -10.50 19.48 4.11
C GLY A 63 -11.48 18.55 4.84
N GLY A 64 -10.94 17.52 5.51
CA GLY A 64 -11.70 16.58 6.33
C GLY A 64 -11.31 15.13 6.06
N VAL A 65 -12.26 14.22 6.27
CA VAL A 65 -12.09 12.77 6.06
C VAL A 65 -13.08 12.33 4.99
N PRO A 66 -12.67 12.04 3.75
CA PRO A 66 -13.60 11.78 2.64
C PRO A 66 -14.61 10.65 2.89
N ASP A 67 -14.21 9.61 3.62
CA ASP A 67 -15.07 8.47 3.98
C ASP A 67 -16.14 8.81 5.03
N LEU A 68 -15.95 9.91 5.77
CA LEU A 68 -16.87 10.35 6.83
C LEU A 68 -17.54 11.68 6.45
N GLN A 69 -16.74 12.74 6.34
CA GLN A 69 -17.19 14.06 5.99
C GLN A 69 -16.04 14.92 5.45
N CYS A 70 -16.28 15.62 4.35
CA CYS A 70 -15.35 16.57 3.76
C CYS A 70 -16.04 17.89 3.41
N GLY A 71 -15.30 18.98 3.53
CA GLY A 71 -15.73 20.33 3.20
C GLY A 71 -16.03 20.52 1.71
N ARG A 72 -16.71 21.63 1.37
CA ARG A 72 -16.81 22.05 -0.04
C ARG A 72 -15.57 22.86 -0.40
N ASN A 73 -14.90 22.47 -1.48
CA ASN A 73 -13.76 23.22 -1.99
C ASN A 73 -14.21 24.61 -2.48
N ASN A 74 -13.86 25.64 -1.71
CA ASN A 74 -14.08 27.03 -2.11
C ASN A 74 -12.89 27.46 -2.97
N LYS A 75 -13.11 27.61 -4.28
CA LYS A 75 -12.11 27.94 -5.32
C LYS A 75 -11.29 29.24 -5.07
N SER A 76 -11.48 29.93 -3.95
CA SER A 76 -10.88 31.22 -3.62
C SER A 76 -9.71 31.15 -2.62
N SER A 77 -9.42 30.00 -2.00
CA SER A 77 -8.34 29.83 -1.01
C SER A 77 -7.62 28.47 -1.15
N LYS A 78 -6.43 28.32 -0.53
CA LYS A 78 -5.73 27.02 -0.42
C LYS A 78 -6.69 26.02 0.26
N THR A 79 -6.98 24.91 -0.42
CA THR A 79 -7.84 23.85 0.13
C THR A 79 -7.09 23.11 1.22
N ALA A 80 -7.73 22.91 2.37
CA ALA A 80 -7.14 22.16 3.47
C ALA A 80 -6.98 20.66 3.14
N PRO A 81 -5.99 19.98 3.75
CA PRO A 81 -5.71 18.58 3.45
C PRO A 81 -6.85 17.65 3.84
N THR A 82 -6.79 16.43 3.29
CA THR A 82 -7.70 15.33 3.63
C THR A 82 -6.95 14.22 4.32
N PHE A 83 -7.64 13.53 5.24
CA PHE A 83 -7.11 12.44 6.04
C PHE A 83 -7.90 11.16 5.80
N HIS A 84 -7.22 10.02 5.80
CA HIS A 84 -7.82 8.72 5.46
C HIS A 84 -7.43 7.64 6.47
N PRO A 85 -8.28 6.61 6.65
CA PRO A 85 -7.92 5.43 7.40
C PRO A 85 -6.92 4.56 6.64
N GLU A 86 -5.97 3.98 7.38
CA GLU A 86 -5.07 2.92 6.92
C GLU A 86 -5.27 1.62 7.72
N PHE A 87 -4.63 0.52 7.29
CA PHE A 87 -4.82 -0.80 7.91
C PHE A 87 -4.62 -0.80 9.43
N GLY A 88 -3.54 -0.20 9.92
CA GLY A 88 -3.26 -0.13 11.35
C GLY A 88 -4.18 0.85 12.05
N ARG A 89 -4.77 0.47 13.18
CA ARG A 89 -5.56 1.37 14.06
C ARG A 89 -4.72 2.45 14.75
N PHE A 90 -3.43 2.46 14.48
CA PHE A 90 -2.44 3.44 14.90
C PHE A 90 -1.86 4.21 13.72
N MET A 91 -2.42 4.07 12.50
CA MET A 91 -1.92 4.76 11.33
C MET A 91 -2.81 5.95 10.98
N LEU A 92 -2.29 6.94 10.26
CA LEU A 92 -3.10 7.95 9.56
C LEU A 92 -2.49 8.16 8.19
N GLU A 93 -3.29 8.32 7.16
CA GLU A 93 -2.82 8.81 5.86
C GLU A 93 -3.31 10.25 5.66
N ALA A 94 -2.48 11.10 5.06
CA ALA A 94 -2.88 12.46 4.68
C ALA A 94 -2.38 12.86 3.29
N THR A 95 -3.24 13.55 2.55
CA THR A 95 -2.98 14.04 1.19
C THR A 95 -3.22 15.55 1.11
N PRO A 96 -2.60 16.27 0.15
CA PRO A 96 -2.89 17.68 -0.07
C PRO A 96 -4.38 17.88 -0.43
N GLY A 97 -4.93 19.04 -0.09
CA GLY A 97 -6.36 19.34 -0.33
C GLY A 97 -6.75 19.47 -1.81
N ALA A 98 -5.76 19.69 -2.67
CA ALA A 98 -5.89 19.71 -4.11
C ALA A 98 -4.61 19.15 -4.74
N PRO A 99 -4.69 18.54 -5.94
CA PRO A 99 -3.50 18.08 -6.62
C PRO A 99 -2.60 19.24 -7.03
N TRP A 100 -1.30 19.04 -6.90
CA TRP A 100 -0.24 19.94 -7.31
C TRP A 100 -0.19 20.10 -8.83
N GLY A 101 0.16 21.32 -9.26
CA GLY A 101 0.64 21.58 -10.62
C GLY A 101 2.13 21.24 -10.76
N ILE A 102 2.69 21.65 -11.91
CA ILE A 102 4.11 21.49 -12.22
C ILE A 102 4.88 22.82 -12.19
N HIS A 103 4.27 23.89 -11.65
CA HIS A 103 4.95 25.17 -11.55
C HIS A 103 5.94 25.14 -10.39
N LEU A 104 7.01 25.94 -10.49
CA LEU A 104 8.05 25.99 -9.46
C LEU A 104 7.47 26.28 -8.07
N LYS A 105 6.44 27.14 -7.99
CA LYS A 105 5.75 27.43 -6.73
C LYS A 105 5.10 26.18 -6.13
N ASP A 106 4.42 25.36 -6.93
CA ASP A 106 3.79 24.13 -6.46
C ASP A 106 4.83 23.16 -5.88
N LEU A 107 6.02 23.08 -6.48
CA LEU A 107 7.13 22.25 -5.97
C LEU A 107 7.71 22.77 -4.64
N LEU A 108 7.71 24.09 -4.44
CA LEU A 108 8.22 24.72 -3.22
C LEU A 108 7.22 24.65 -2.05
N ASP A 109 5.92 24.53 -2.34
CA ASP A 109 4.85 24.52 -1.34
C ASP A 109 4.61 23.11 -0.72
N VAL A 110 5.27 22.06 -1.24
CA VAL A 110 5.07 20.66 -0.81
C VAL A 110 5.43 20.44 0.67
N GLU A 111 6.60 20.90 1.10
CA GLU A 111 7.08 20.72 2.48
C GLU A 111 6.17 21.45 3.48
N ASP A 112 5.79 22.69 3.16
CA ASP A 112 4.90 23.49 4.01
C ASP A 112 3.51 22.87 4.13
N ASP A 113 3.04 22.19 3.08
CA ASP A 113 1.80 21.42 3.11
C ASP A 113 1.89 20.15 3.97
N MET A 114 3.01 19.41 3.91
CA MET A 114 3.27 18.27 4.79
C MET A 114 3.34 18.69 6.26
N LYS A 115 4.03 19.80 6.56
CA LYS A 115 4.06 20.38 7.91
C LYS A 115 2.67 20.77 8.40
N TRP A 116 1.86 21.35 7.51
CA TRP A 116 0.48 21.73 7.84
C TRP A 116 -0.39 20.50 8.14
N ARG A 117 -0.27 19.43 7.35
CA ARG A 117 -0.91 18.13 7.61
C ARG A 117 -0.54 17.57 8.97
N ARG A 118 0.77 17.54 9.29
CA ARG A 118 1.27 17.06 10.58
C ARG A 118 0.75 17.91 11.75
N GLN A 119 0.72 19.22 11.58
CA GLN A 119 0.17 20.15 12.59
C GLN A 119 -1.31 19.87 12.84
N ILE A 120 -2.13 19.82 11.78
CA ILE A 120 -3.57 19.53 11.90
C ILE A 120 -3.76 18.18 12.61
N ALA A 121 -3.04 17.13 12.20
CA ALA A 121 -3.13 15.82 12.85
C ALA A 121 -2.80 15.90 14.36
N LYS A 122 -1.72 16.59 14.75
CA LYS A 122 -1.34 16.76 16.16
C LYS A 122 -2.36 17.56 16.97
N GLU A 123 -3.00 18.57 16.37
CA GLU A 123 -4.06 19.36 17.02
C GLU A 123 -5.30 18.52 17.36
N HIS A 124 -5.47 17.36 16.72
CA HIS A 124 -6.59 16.42 16.93
C HIS A 124 -6.21 15.17 17.74
N MET A 125 -5.02 15.15 18.34
CA MET A 125 -4.49 14.05 19.15
C MET A 125 -4.46 14.42 20.64
N GLU A 126 -4.35 13.42 21.53
CA GLU A 126 -4.07 13.71 22.94
C GLU A 126 -2.72 14.45 23.12
N PRO A 127 -2.51 15.15 24.25
CA PRO A 127 -1.25 15.84 24.52
C PRO A 127 0.01 14.97 24.39
N SER A 128 -0.07 13.70 24.81
CA SER A 128 1.02 12.72 24.74
C SER A 128 1.16 12.02 23.39
N GLU A 129 0.24 12.23 22.46
CA GLU A 129 0.20 11.51 21.18
C GLU A 129 0.81 12.32 20.04
N PHE A 130 1.58 11.71 19.15
CA PHE A 130 2.26 12.40 18.07
C PHE A 130 2.14 11.65 16.74
N PRO A 131 1.91 12.35 15.63
CA PRO A 131 2.03 11.79 14.29
C PRO A 131 3.50 11.71 13.89
N VAL A 132 4.05 10.50 13.80
CA VAL A 132 5.44 10.24 13.40
C VAL A 132 5.47 9.55 12.05
N THR A 133 6.25 10.08 11.12
CA THR A 133 6.47 9.43 9.82
C THR A 133 7.64 8.47 9.96
N MET A 134 7.35 7.20 10.16
CA MET A 134 8.33 6.14 10.33
C MET A 134 7.76 4.88 9.69
N THR A 135 8.56 4.18 8.91
CA THR A 135 8.08 3.06 8.11
C THR A 135 7.46 1.96 8.96
N THR A 136 8.17 1.45 9.97
CA THR A 136 7.61 0.42 10.86
C THR A 136 7.91 0.80 12.29
N PHE A 137 6.94 0.62 13.20
CA PHE A 137 7.20 0.80 14.62
C PHE A 137 8.17 -0.29 15.12
N PRO A 138 9.35 0.07 15.67
CA PRO A 138 10.40 -0.91 15.96
C PRO A 138 9.98 -2.04 16.91
N LEU A 139 9.06 -1.76 17.84
CA LEU A 139 8.58 -2.71 18.85
C LEU A 139 7.22 -3.33 18.52
N LEU A 140 6.68 -3.16 17.29
CA LEU A 140 5.42 -3.78 16.91
C LEU A 140 5.48 -5.29 17.17
N GLY A 141 4.46 -5.83 17.85
CA GLY A 141 4.41 -7.24 18.27
C GLY A 141 4.93 -7.52 19.67
N ASP A 142 5.56 -6.55 20.34
CA ASP A 142 5.80 -6.63 21.78
C ASP A 142 4.50 -6.37 22.56
N LYS A 143 4.24 -7.12 23.63
CA LYS A 143 2.99 -7.03 24.43
C LYS A 143 2.77 -5.63 25.04
N LYS A 144 3.83 -4.85 25.22
CA LYS A 144 3.80 -3.50 25.79
C LYS A 144 3.79 -2.41 24.71
N SER A 145 3.90 -2.77 23.43
CA SER A 145 4.07 -1.82 22.32
C SER A 145 2.85 -0.98 21.97
N ILE A 146 1.68 -1.25 22.56
CA ILE A 146 0.42 -0.62 22.21
C ILE A 146 -0.29 0.01 23.41
N THR A 147 -1.06 1.07 23.16
CA THR A 147 -1.98 1.67 24.11
C THR A 147 -3.33 2.00 23.45
N PRO A 148 -4.48 1.68 24.07
CA PRO A 148 -4.59 0.84 25.27
C PRO A 148 -4.10 -0.59 25.02
N TYR A 149 -3.76 -1.29 26.11
CA TYR A 149 -3.33 -2.68 26.02
C TYR A 149 -4.49 -3.60 25.64
N TYR A 150 -4.22 -4.51 24.71
CA TYR A 150 -5.07 -5.65 24.38
C TYR A 150 -4.21 -6.93 24.40
N PRO A 151 -4.75 -8.06 24.89
CA PRO A 151 -4.02 -9.32 24.86
C PRO A 151 -3.78 -9.75 23.40
N PRO A 152 -2.57 -10.26 23.05
CA PRO A 152 -2.31 -10.79 21.71
C PRO A 152 -3.29 -11.89 21.32
N SER A 153 -3.43 -12.10 20.01
CA SER A 153 -4.40 -13.00 19.39
C SER A 153 -5.83 -12.48 19.35
N GLY A 154 -6.64 -13.14 18.54
CA GLY A 154 -8.02 -12.78 18.23
C GLY A 154 -8.53 -13.59 17.04
N GLU A 155 -9.84 -13.63 16.85
CA GLU A 155 -10.48 -14.47 15.84
C GLU A 155 -10.15 -14.05 14.40
N LYS A 156 -9.87 -12.76 14.19
CA LYS A 156 -9.68 -12.14 12.87
C LYS A 156 -8.27 -12.30 12.37
N LEU A 157 -7.24 -12.02 13.16
CA LEU A 157 -5.82 -12.09 12.77
C LEU A 157 -5.16 -13.40 13.22
N ARG A 158 -5.55 -13.97 14.38
CA ARG A 158 -4.98 -15.18 14.98
C ARG A 158 -3.46 -15.16 15.21
N SER A 159 -2.91 -13.96 15.37
CA SER A 159 -1.49 -13.77 15.64
C SER A 159 -1.13 -14.15 17.07
N GLN A 160 0.10 -14.62 17.29
CA GLN A 160 0.68 -14.76 18.65
C GLN A 160 1.18 -13.42 19.21
N PHE A 161 1.41 -12.43 18.34
CA PHE A 161 2.15 -11.21 18.69
C PHE A 161 1.27 -9.97 18.78
N VAL A 162 0.23 -9.88 17.94
CA VAL A 162 -0.66 -8.72 17.88
C VAL A 162 -2.12 -9.08 18.16
N PRO A 163 -2.89 -8.19 18.81
CA PRO A 163 -4.33 -8.35 19.00
C PRO A 163 -5.09 -8.04 17.70
N ASP A 164 -6.38 -8.38 17.62
CA ASP A 164 -7.22 -7.98 16.48
C ASP A 164 -7.43 -6.45 16.42
N GLU A 165 -7.43 -5.79 17.57
CA GLU A 165 -7.58 -4.34 17.72
C GLU A 165 -6.42 -3.53 17.13
N ILE A 166 -5.34 -4.19 16.73
CA ILE A 166 -4.25 -3.59 15.97
C ILE A 166 -4.74 -3.11 14.58
N ALA A 167 -5.76 -3.76 14.04
CA ALA A 167 -6.37 -3.43 12.77
C ALA A 167 -7.46 -2.39 12.93
N ASN A 168 -7.60 -1.54 11.92
CA ASN A 168 -8.65 -0.53 11.85
C ASN A 168 -10.05 -1.19 12.00
N PRO A 169 -10.97 -0.56 12.76
CA PRO A 169 -12.28 -1.14 13.05
C PRO A 169 -13.21 -1.24 11.83
N HIS A 170 -12.95 -0.50 10.75
CA HIS A 170 -13.71 -0.58 9.52
C HIS A 170 -13.60 -1.99 8.92
N ILE A 171 -14.75 -2.63 8.71
CA ILE A 171 -14.88 -4.08 8.43
C ILE A 171 -14.01 -4.59 7.27
N ARG A 172 -13.67 -3.73 6.30
CA ARG A 172 -12.78 -4.05 5.19
C ARG A 172 -11.45 -4.64 5.66
N PHE A 173 -10.80 -4.05 6.66
CA PHE A 173 -9.44 -4.42 7.08
C PHE A 173 -9.35 -5.78 7.80
N PRO A 174 -10.18 -6.07 8.83
CA PRO A 174 -10.17 -7.38 9.45
C PRO A 174 -10.68 -8.48 8.50
N THR A 175 -11.65 -8.19 7.63
CA THR A 175 -12.10 -9.15 6.61
C THR A 175 -10.99 -9.48 5.62
N LEU A 176 -10.20 -8.49 5.20
CA LEU A 176 -9.04 -8.70 4.33
C LEU A 176 -8.03 -9.66 4.97
N ALA A 177 -7.64 -9.42 6.22
CA ALA A 177 -6.70 -10.27 6.94
C ALA A 177 -7.24 -11.71 7.11
N ALA A 178 -8.51 -11.85 7.51
CA ALA A 178 -9.14 -13.15 7.69
C ALA A 178 -9.25 -13.94 6.38
N ASN A 179 -9.66 -13.29 5.29
CA ASN A 179 -9.84 -13.95 3.99
C ASN A 179 -8.51 -14.34 3.35
N ILE A 180 -7.44 -13.55 3.53
CA ILE A 180 -6.08 -13.94 3.10
C ILE A 180 -5.65 -15.22 3.81
N ARG A 181 -5.73 -15.26 5.16
CA ARG A 181 -5.38 -16.47 5.92
C ARG A 181 -6.22 -17.67 5.48
N GLN A 182 -7.53 -17.50 5.35
CA GLN A 182 -8.42 -18.59 4.97
C GLN A 182 -8.12 -19.12 3.56
N ARG A 183 -7.90 -18.22 2.58
CA ARG A 183 -7.51 -18.61 1.21
C ARG A 183 -6.17 -19.33 1.21
N ARG A 184 -5.18 -18.80 1.92
CA ARG A 184 -3.84 -19.37 2.03
C ARG A 184 -3.85 -20.76 2.69
N GLY A 185 -4.80 -21.00 3.59
CA GLY A 185 -4.93 -22.24 4.37
C GLY A 185 -3.98 -22.34 5.58
N ARG A 186 -3.22 -21.27 5.85
CA ARG A 186 -2.29 -21.09 6.97
C ARG A 186 -2.08 -19.61 7.23
N LYS A 187 -1.41 -19.24 8.32
CA LYS A 187 -1.04 -17.83 8.55
C LYS A 187 -0.11 -17.32 7.45
N VAL A 188 -0.08 -16.00 7.29
CA VAL A 188 1.00 -15.36 6.54
C VAL A 188 2.31 -15.57 7.31
N GLU A 189 3.40 -15.80 6.59
CA GLU A 189 4.68 -16.16 7.20
C GLU A 189 5.74 -15.13 6.78
N LEU A 190 6.22 -14.34 7.73
CA LEU A 190 7.31 -13.40 7.52
C LEU A 190 8.51 -13.89 8.31
N ASN A 191 9.60 -14.19 7.62
CA ASN A 191 10.89 -14.54 8.22
C ASN A 191 11.91 -13.51 7.76
N VAL A 192 12.32 -12.62 8.66
CA VAL A 192 13.25 -11.53 8.34
C VAL A 192 14.62 -11.86 8.90
N PRO A 193 15.69 -11.93 8.08
CA PRO A 193 17.03 -12.23 8.56
C PRO A 193 17.44 -11.30 9.71
N VAL A 194 17.86 -11.88 10.82
CA VAL A 194 18.33 -11.10 11.98
C VAL A 194 19.74 -10.57 11.71
N PHE A 195 20.04 -9.36 12.18
CA PHE A 195 21.41 -8.85 12.15
C PHE A 195 22.30 -9.63 13.13
N HIS A 196 23.41 -10.18 12.63
CA HIS A 196 24.37 -10.92 13.44
C HIS A 196 25.48 -10.02 13.97
N ASP A 197 25.28 -9.49 15.17
CA ASP A 197 26.33 -8.83 15.97
C ASP A 197 27.24 -9.87 16.67
N GLU A 198 28.30 -9.41 17.34
CA GLU A 198 29.29 -10.23 18.06
C GLU A 198 28.65 -11.21 19.06
N LYS A 199 27.53 -10.81 19.68
CA LYS A 199 26.82 -11.58 20.71
C LYS A 199 25.48 -12.18 20.25
N THR A 200 25.11 -12.02 18.98
CA THR A 200 23.93 -12.69 18.43
C THR A 200 24.19 -14.20 18.43
N ALA A 201 23.26 -14.98 19.02
CA ALA A 201 23.36 -16.44 19.07
C ALA A 201 23.51 -17.05 17.67
N LYS A 202 24.14 -18.23 17.56
CA LYS A 202 24.36 -18.94 16.29
C LYS A 202 24.09 -20.45 16.47
N PRO A 203 23.00 -21.01 15.90
CA PRO A 203 21.92 -20.28 15.23
C PRO A 203 21.17 -19.39 16.21
N TRP A 204 20.68 -18.25 15.73
CA TRP A 204 19.73 -17.43 16.47
C TRP A 204 18.33 -18.03 16.32
N LYS A 205 17.60 -18.13 17.43
CA LYS A 205 16.19 -18.51 17.42
C LYS A 205 15.40 -17.35 17.97
N ASP A 206 14.30 -17.03 17.32
CA ASP A 206 13.42 -15.95 17.75
C ASP A 206 12.87 -16.23 19.14
N PRO A 207 13.31 -15.47 20.17
CA PRO A 207 12.96 -15.78 21.55
C PRO A 207 11.53 -15.38 21.90
N THR A 208 10.81 -14.70 21.00
CA THR A 208 9.43 -14.25 21.27
C THR A 208 8.38 -15.23 20.73
N VAL A 209 8.77 -16.26 19.98
CA VAL A 209 7.82 -17.26 19.44
C VAL A 209 7.32 -18.16 20.56
N ASP A 210 6.02 -18.30 20.67
CA ASP A 210 5.38 -19.16 21.67
C ASP A 210 5.05 -20.54 21.05
N TYR A 211 5.94 -21.50 21.27
CA TYR A 211 5.77 -22.88 20.79
C TYR A 211 4.75 -23.70 21.60
N ASP A 212 4.23 -23.17 22.70
CA ASP A 212 3.22 -23.83 23.55
C ASP A 212 1.81 -23.22 23.34
N MET A 213 1.67 -22.26 22.43
CA MET A 213 0.37 -21.68 22.06
C MET A 213 -0.45 -22.67 21.22
N HIS A 214 -1.72 -22.87 21.60
CA HIS A 214 -2.66 -23.78 20.95
C HIS A 214 -4.09 -23.20 20.86
N ASN A 215 -4.20 -21.87 20.71
CA ASN A 215 -5.49 -21.19 20.64
C ASN A 215 -6.18 -21.44 19.29
N TRP A 216 -5.38 -21.57 18.23
CA TRP A 216 -5.83 -21.77 16.85
C TRP A 216 -5.10 -22.94 16.19
N PRO A 217 -5.71 -23.62 15.20
CA PRO A 217 -5.02 -24.65 14.43
C PRO A 217 -3.70 -24.16 13.81
N GLU A 218 -3.67 -22.90 13.35
CA GLU A 218 -2.48 -22.28 12.74
C GLU A 218 -1.35 -21.98 13.75
N ASP A 219 -1.57 -22.15 15.06
CA ASP A 219 -0.47 -22.05 16.02
C ASP A 219 0.52 -23.21 15.86
N ASP A 220 0.10 -24.33 15.25
CA ASP A 220 1.00 -25.44 14.89
C ASP A 220 1.99 -25.07 13.77
N ASP A 221 1.76 -23.98 13.02
CA ASP A 221 2.63 -23.56 11.91
C ASP A 221 4.10 -23.43 12.36
N VAL A 222 4.36 -22.84 13.54
CA VAL A 222 5.73 -22.70 14.06
C VAL A 222 6.36 -24.02 14.48
N ARG A 223 5.57 -24.97 14.99
CA ARG A 223 6.01 -26.34 15.30
C ARG A 223 6.29 -27.15 14.03
N ASN A 224 5.65 -26.79 12.93
CA ASN A 224 5.85 -27.35 11.60
C ASN A 224 6.93 -26.62 10.77
N GLY A 225 7.69 -25.70 11.38
CA GLY A 225 8.85 -25.06 10.76
C GLY A 225 8.59 -23.71 10.09
N ALA A 226 7.46 -23.04 10.38
CA ALA A 226 7.20 -21.69 9.87
C ALA A 226 8.20 -20.65 10.39
N ALA A 227 8.64 -20.78 11.65
CA ALA A 227 9.70 -19.95 12.23
C ALA A 227 11.07 -20.53 11.90
N LYS A 228 11.86 -19.80 11.10
CA LYS A 228 13.18 -20.24 10.61
C LYS A 228 14.29 -19.80 11.56
N ASP A 229 15.34 -20.61 11.64
CA ASP A 229 16.58 -20.21 12.30
C ASP A 229 17.16 -18.95 11.62
N ASP A 230 17.83 -18.10 12.40
CA ASP A 230 18.43 -16.83 11.98
C ASP A 230 17.42 -15.80 11.39
N CYS A 231 16.12 -15.97 11.67
CA CYS A 231 15.07 -15.07 11.19
C CYS A 231 14.10 -14.65 12.30
N ILE A 232 13.79 -13.37 12.39
CA ILE A 232 12.65 -12.87 13.17
C ILE A 232 11.37 -13.34 12.50
N TYR A 233 10.54 -14.04 13.26
CA TYR A 233 9.27 -14.57 12.81
C TYR A 233 8.10 -13.65 13.16
N MET A 234 7.25 -13.36 12.18
CA MET A 234 6.04 -12.58 12.32
C MET A 234 4.92 -13.24 11.50
N ASP A 235 3.69 -13.23 12.03
CA ASP A 235 2.60 -14.10 11.53
C ASP A 235 1.28 -13.38 11.23
N ALA A 236 1.34 -12.05 11.07
CA ALA A 236 0.15 -11.22 10.90
C ALA A 236 0.32 -10.16 9.81
N MET A 237 -0.80 -9.84 9.15
CA MET A 237 -0.87 -8.77 8.15
C MET A 237 -0.40 -7.42 8.68
N ALA A 238 -0.56 -7.17 9.99
CA ALA A 238 -0.13 -5.96 10.67
C ALA A 238 1.37 -5.69 10.57
N PHE A 239 2.22 -6.72 10.47
CA PHE A 239 3.66 -6.54 10.34
C PHE A 239 4.10 -6.04 8.96
N GLY A 240 3.22 -6.12 7.96
CA GLY A 240 3.42 -5.52 6.65
C GLY A 240 2.58 -4.27 6.48
N MET A 241 1.25 -4.43 6.40
CA MET A 241 0.32 -3.32 6.14
C MET A 241 0.19 -2.34 7.31
N GLY A 242 0.77 -2.65 8.48
CA GLY A 242 1.00 -1.68 9.54
C GLY A 242 2.25 -0.81 9.33
N SER A 243 2.85 -0.84 8.14
CA SER A 243 4.01 -0.03 7.76
C SER A 243 3.60 1.17 6.92
N CYS A 244 4.21 2.32 7.18
CA CYS A 244 4.01 3.56 6.46
C CYS A 244 4.88 3.66 5.19
N CYS A 245 4.44 4.43 4.20
CA CYS A 245 5.21 4.72 3.00
C CYS A 245 4.94 6.11 2.41
N LEU A 246 5.82 6.50 1.48
CA LEU A 246 5.63 7.68 0.63
C LEU A 246 5.12 7.22 -0.74
N GLN A 247 3.95 7.71 -1.15
CA GLN A 247 3.39 7.39 -2.47
C GLN A 247 3.17 8.66 -3.28
N ILE A 248 3.46 8.62 -4.57
CA ILE A 248 3.29 9.77 -5.48
C ILE A 248 2.37 9.36 -6.63
N THR A 249 1.22 10.03 -6.74
CA THR A 249 0.28 9.80 -7.83
C THR A 249 0.34 10.94 -8.84
N PHE A 250 0.71 10.62 -10.08
CA PHE A 250 0.59 11.49 -11.24
C PHE A 250 -0.75 11.30 -11.92
N GLN A 251 -1.38 12.38 -12.36
CA GLN A 251 -2.43 12.37 -13.34
C GLN A 251 -1.87 12.82 -14.69
N ALA A 252 -1.78 11.87 -15.61
CA ALA A 252 -1.31 12.08 -16.97
C ALA A 252 -2.29 12.95 -17.78
N LYS A 253 -1.79 13.56 -18.85
CA LYS A 253 -2.61 14.26 -19.85
C LYS A 253 -3.59 13.31 -20.53
N ASN A 254 -3.14 12.11 -20.88
CA ASN A 254 -3.96 11.08 -21.52
C ASN A 254 -3.43 9.68 -21.18
N MET A 255 -4.09 8.66 -21.72
CA MET A 255 -3.74 7.26 -21.47
C MET A 255 -2.30 6.93 -21.92
N GLU A 256 -1.83 7.48 -23.03
CA GLU A 256 -0.53 7.11 -23.60
C GLU A 256 0.65 7.73 -22.83
N GLU A 257 0.52 8.99 -22.39
CA GLU A 257 1.49 9.58 -21.47
C GLU A 257 1.52 8.79 -20.15
N GLY A 258 0.34 8.37 -19.65
CA GLY A 258 0.25 7.53 -18.45
C GLY A 258 0.95 6.17 -18.60
N ARG A 259 0.74 5.48 -19.71
CA ARG A 259 1.42 4.20 -19.98
C ARG A 259 2.93 4.37 -20.12
N THR A 260 3.36 5.45 -20.78
CA THR A 260 4.79 5.78 -20.91
C THR A 260 5.42 6.06 -19.55
N MET A 261 4.77 6.87 -18.69
CA MET A 261 5.26 7.11 -17.33
C MET A 261 5.32 5.83 -16.51
N TYR A 262 4.29 4.99 -16.55
CA TYR A 262 4.29 3.70 -15.84
C TYR A 262 5.50 2.86 -16.25
N ASP A 263 5.76 2.74 -17.55
CA ASP A 263 6.86 1.93 -18.07
C ASP A 263 8.23 2.49 -17.72
N GLN A 264 8.45 3.78 -17.99
CA GLN A 264 9.77 4.39 -17.83
C GLN A 264 10.15 4.58 -16.36
N LEU A 265 9.18 4.66 -15.45
CA LEU A 265 9.43 4.73 -14.00
C LEU A 265 9.51 3.34 -13.34
N SER A 266 8.98 2.28 -13.93
CA SER A 266 9.02 0.94 -13.33
C SER A 266 10.44 0.48 -12.97
N PRO A 267 11.46 0.65 -13.83
CA PRO A 267 12.84 0.27 -13.50
C PRO A 267 13.46 1.05 -12.34
N LEU A 268 12.95 2.25 -12.03
CA LEU A 268 13.39 3.04 -10.89
C LEU A 268 12.85 2.51 -9.56
N GLY A 269 11.85 1.61 -9.58
CA GLY A 269 11.19 1.12 -8.37
C GLY A 269 12.15 0.58 -7.31
N PRO A 270 12.98 -0.42 -7.63
CA PRO A 270 13.98 -0.96 -6.70
C PRO A 270 15.05 0.06 -6.27
N ILE A 271 15.42 1.00 -7.15
CA ILE A 271 16.40 2.04 -6.85
C ILE A 271 15.84 3.02 -5.82
N LEU A 272 14.60 3.47 -6.01
CA LEU A 272 13.89 4.34 -5.07
C LEU A 272 13.69 3.65 -3.72
N LEU A 273 13.34 2.36 -3.71
CA LEU A 273 13.24 1.57 -2.49
C LEU A 273 14.55 1.57 -1.72
N ALA A 274 15.67 1.24 -2.39
CA ALA A 274 16.98 1.20 -1.76
C ALA A 274 17.47 2.58 -1.29
N LEU A 275 17.22 3.63 -2.08
CA LEU A 275 17.61 5.00 -1.76
C LEU A 275 16.88 5.56 -0.54
N THR A 276 15.65 5.11 -0.31
CA THR A 276 14.79 5.60 0.78
C THR A 276 14.80 4.71 2.02
N ALA A 277 15.60 3.64 2.04
CA ALA A 277 15.63 2.62 3.09
C ALA A 277 15.52 3.17 4.51
N ALA A 278 14.47 2.76 5.25
CA ALA A 278 14.13 3.27 6.57
C ALA A 278 13.53 2.21 7.52
N THR A 279 13.79 0.92 7.28
CA THR A 279 13.24 -0.19 8.09
C THR A 279 14.32 -1.19 8.55
N PRO A 280 15.20 -0.80 9.50
CA PRO A 280 16.27 -1.66 9.99
C PRO A 280 15.89 -2.49 11.24
N ILE A 281 14.66 -2.37 11.76
CA ILE A 281 14.24 -3.03 13.01
C ILE A 281 12.84 -3.64 12.86
N TYR A 282 12.69 -4.88 13.33
CA TYR A 282 11.40 -5.54 13.52
C TYR A 282 11.32 -6.18 14.90
N LYS A 283 10.18 -6.03 15.59
CA LYS A 283 9.88 -6.70 16.87
C LYS A 283 10.99 -6.57 17.93
N GLY A 284 11.68 -5.43 17.94
CA GLY A 284 12.77 -5.12 18.87
C GLY A 284 14.15 -5.67 18.49
N PHE A 285 14.32 -6.27 17.30
CA PHE A 285 15.60 -6.80 16.83
C PHE A 285 16.04 -6.10 15.54
N LEU A 286 17.36 -5.85 15.44
CA LEU A 286 17.98 -5.40 14.20
C LEU A 286 17.90 -6.50 13.14
N VAL A 287 17.66 -6.10 11.88
CA VAL A 287 17.55 -7.01 10.73
C VAL A 287 18.65 -6.77 9.70
N ASP A 288 18.97 -7.81 8.92
CA ASP A 288 19.95 -7.76 7.83
C ASP A 288 19.31 -7.31 6.50
N THR A 289 18.47 -6.28 6.58
CA THR A 289 17.78 -5.61 5.47
C THR A 289 17.30 -4.25 5.96
N ASP A 290 17.25 -3.26 5.07
CA ASP A 290 16.93 -1.88 5.47
C ASP A 290 15.56 -1.39 4.95
N VAL A 291 14.76 -2.27 4.35
CA VAL A 291 13.53 -1.91 3.63
C VAL A 291 12.36 -2.85 3.98
N ARG A 292 11.12 -2.33 3.91
CA ARG A 292 9.89 -3.06 4.28
C ARG A 292 9.35 -4.03 3.22
N TRP A 293 9.78 -3.91 1.97
CA TRP A 293 9.02 -4.38 0.81
C TRP A 293 8.66 -5.87 0.85
N ASN A 294 9.61 -6.73 1.22
CA ASN A 294 9.40 -8.17 1.26
C ASN A 294 8.47 -8.57 2.42
N GLN A 295 8.52 -7.83 3.52
CA GLN A 295 7.68 -8.03 4.70
C GLN A 295 6.23 -7.65 4.38
N VAL A 296 6.01 -6.51 3.72
CA VAL A 296 4.67 -6.17 3.22
C VAL A 296 4.17 -7.16 2.18
N SER A 297 5.06 -7.60 1.27
CA SER A 297 4.76 -8.63 0.27
C SER A 297 4.23 -9.92 0.90
N ALA A 298 4.93 -10.42 1.92
CA ALA A 298 4.59 -11.64 2.63
C ALA A 298 3.35 -11.48 3.54
N ALA A 299 3.15 -10.30 4.13
CA ALA A 299 2.01 -10.01 5.02
C ALA A 299 0.64 -10.09 4.36
N VAL A 300 0.58 -10.05 3.02
CA VAL A 300 -0.67 -10.21 2.24
C VAL A 300 -0.55 -11.25 1.14
N ASP A 301 0.40 -12.18 1.28
CA ASP A 301 0.56 -13.28 0.34
C ASP A 301 -0.52 -14.34 0.57
N ASP A 302 -1.54 -14.32 -0.27
CA ASP A 302 -2.68 -15.21 -0.19
C ASP A 302 -2.47 -16.55 -0.89
N ARG A 303 -1.28 -16.77 -1.49
CA ARG A 303 -1.01 -17.95 -2.32
C ARG A 303 -1.13 -19.26 -1.54
N THR A 304 -1.87 -20.22 -2.11
CA THR A 304 -1.99 -21.58 -1.56
C THR A 304 -0.68 -22.38 -1.73
N PRO A 305 -0.52 -23.53 -1.06
CA PRO A 305 0.60 -24.44 -1.32
C PRO A 305 0.71 -24.92 -2.78
N GLU A 306 -0.40 -25.06 -3.51
CA GLU A 306 -0.36 -25.42 -4.93
C GLU A 306 0.15 -24.23 -5.79
N GLU A 307 -0.31 -23.02 -5.49
CA GLU A 307 0.14 -21.79 -6.18
C GLU A 307 1.61 -21.48 -5.89
N LEU A 308 2.10 -21.76 -4.67
CA LEU A 308 3.51 -21.68 -4.29
C LEU A 308 4.35 -22.81 -4.93
N GLY A 309 3.70 -23.85 -5.46
CA GLY A 309 4.36 -25.00 -6.06
C GLY A 309 4.90 -26.03 -5.06
N GLU A 310 4.57 -25.87 -3.77
CA GLU A 310 4.85 -26.82 -2.69
C GLU A 310 4.06 -28.13 -2.86
N GLN A 311 2.89 -28.04 -3.50
CA GLN A 311 2.04 -29.17 -3.86
C GLN A 311 1.74 -29.19 -5.38
N PRO A 312 1.36 -30.34 -5.95
CA PRO A 312 0.86 -30.41 -7.33
C PRO A 312 -0.45 -29.63 -7.49
N LEU A 313 -0.62 -28.94 -8.62
CA LEU A 313 -1.88 -28.27 -8.98
C LEU A 313 -2.99 -29.31 -9.15
N LYS A 314 -4.06 -29.18 -8.36
CA LYS A 314 -5.28 -29.99 -8.41
C LYS A 314 -6.53 -29.12 -8.37
N ASN A 315 -6.54 -28.09 -7.53
CA ASN A 315 -7.67 -27.19 -7.32
C ASN A 315 -7.38 -25.79 -7.85
N ASP A 316 -6.14 -25.34 -7.71
CA ASP A 316 -5.72 -24.02 -8.17
C ASP A 316 -5.41 -24.02 -9.68
N ARG A 317 -5.54 -22.83 -10.29
CA ARG A 317 -5.41 -22.67 -11.74
C ARG A 317 -3.96 -22.54 -12.20
N TRP A 318 -3.09 -21.98 -11.38
CA TRP A 318 -1.72 -21.60 -11.76
C TRP A 318 -0.73 -21.73 -10.59
N ARG A 319 0.55 -21.96 -10.91
CA ARG A 319 1.65 -21.71 -9.97
C ARG A 319 2.05 -20.26 -10.08
N ILE A 320 1.85 -19.44 -9.05
CA ILE A 320 2.02 -17.99 -9.14
C ILE A 320 3.35 -17.57 -8.48
N PRO A 321 4.30 -16.97 -9.24
CA PRO A 321 5.67 -16.76 -8.75
C PRO A 321 5.78 -15.67 -7.68
N LYS A 322 4.85 -14.72 -7.66
CA LYS A 322 4.89 -13.55 -6.78
C LYS A 322 3.63 -13.45 -5.92
N SER A 323 3.75 -12.85 -4.74
CA SER A 323 2.59 -12.37 -3.97
C SER A 323 1.79 -11.35 -4.81
N ARG A 324 0.53 -11.13 -4.43
CA ARG A 324 -0.29 -10.04 -5.00
C ARG A 324 0.21 -8.64 -4.61
N TYR A 325 1.01 -8.57 -3.54
CA TYR A 325 1.87 -7.43 -3.27
C TYR A 325 3.28 -7.73 -3.76
N ALA A 326 3.70 -7.17 -4.89
CA ALA A 326 4.98 -7.50 -5.51
C ALA A 326 5.41 -6.48 -6.56
N SER A 327 6.58 -6.62 -7.16
CA SER A 327 6.97 -5.77 -8.28
C SER A 327 6.03 -5.91 -9.49
N ASN A 328 5.94 -4.88 -10.33
CA ASN A 328 5.24 -4.94 -11.62
C ASN A 328 5.72 -6.13 -12.45
N SER A 329 4.80 -6.74 -13.21
CA SER A 329 5.07 -7.99 -13.96
C SER A 329 5.21 -7.77 -15.47
N THR A 330 4.84 -6.60 -15.98
CA THR A 330 4.87 -6.31 -17.42
C THR A 330 4.84 -4.82 -17.68
N TYR A 331 5.40 -4.44 -18.82
CA TYR A 331 5.31 -3.11 -19.41
C TYR A 331 4.01 -2.98 -20.21
N ILE A 332 3.48 -1.77 -20.29
CA ILE A 332 2.17 -1.48 -20.86
C ILE A 332 2.18 -0.42 -21.94
N SER A 333 3.26 0.32 -22.21
CA SER A 333 3.29 1.36 -23.24
C SER A 333 3.49 0.80 -24.65
N ARG A 334 2.93 1.49 -25.65
CA ARG A 334 3.14 1.18 -27.08
C ARG A 334 4.40 1.86 -27.64
N ASP A 335 5.40 2.06 -26.78
CA ASP A 335 6.66 2.67 -27.18
C ASP A 335 7.43 1.74 -28.12
N SER A 336 7.86 2.26 -29.26
CA SER A 336 8.66 1.52 -30.25
C SER A 336 9.98 0.96 -29.71
N ARG A 337 10.46 1.46 -28.57
CA ARG A 337 11.69 1.03 -27.90
C ARG A 337 11.49 -0.16 -26.97
N LEU A 338 10.24 -0.48 -26.60
CA LEU A 338 9.92 -1.67 -25.83
C LEU A 338 10.22 -2.91 -26.67
N ARG A 339 11.23 -3.68 -26.28
CA ARG A 339 11.60 -4.93 -26.94
C ARG A 339 10.85 -6.10 -26.30
N PRO A 340 10.45 -7.11 -27.08
CA PRO A 340 9.87 -8.34 -26.53
C PRO A 340 10.75 -9.02 -25.49
N ASP A 341 12.08 -8.89 -25.61
CA ASP A 341 13.06 -9.48 -24.68
C ASP A 341 12.98 -8.92 -23.25
N TYR A 342 12.35 -7.75 -23.06
CA TYR A 342 12.12 -7.16 -21.73
C TYR A 342 10.84 -7.67 -21.06
N LEU A 343 10.01 -8.42 -21.79
CA LEU A 343 8.77 -8.99 -21.28
C LEU A 343 9.04 -10.40 -20.76
N ASP A 344 8.40 -10.75 -19.64
CA ASP A 344 8.44 -12.10 -19.09
C ASP A 344 7.69 -13.08 -20.05
N PRO A 345 8.39 -14.02 -20.71
CA PRO A 345 7.75 -14.98 -21.61
C PRO A 345 6.84 -15.97 -20.89
N ASP A 346 7.04 -16.15 -19.58
CA ASP A 346 6.28 -17.06 -18.73
C ASP A 346 5.22 -16.32 -17.88
N LEU A 347 4.91 -15.07 -18.24
CA LEU A 347 3.91 -14.27 -17.55
C LEU A 347 2.55 -14.99 -17.53
N ILE A 348 2.05 -15.23 -16.33
CA ILE A 348 0.76 -15.89 -16.14
C ILE A 348 -0.36 -14.92 -16.45
N VAL A 349 -1.23 -15.29 -17.38
CA VAL A 349 -2.35 -14.47 -17.82
C VAL A 349 -3.60 -15.34 -17.93
N ASP A 350 -4.76 -14.82 -17.52
CA ASP A 350 -6.03 -15.43 -17.87
C ASP A 350 -6.38 -15.11 -19.32
N GLU A 351 -6.07 -16.04 -20.24
CA GLU A 351 -6.30 -15.87 -21.68
C GLU A 351 -7.77 -15.57 -22.05
N LYS A 352 -8.74 -16.08 -21.27
CA LYS A 352 -10.16 -15.77 -21.51
C LYS A 352 -10.45 -14.31 -21.18
N VAL A 353 -9.85 -13.78 -20.11
CA VAL A 353 -9.95 -12.36 -19.76
C VAL A 353 -9.23 -11.51 -20.80
N LYS A 354 -7.99 -11.87 -21.18
CA LYS A 354 -7.19 -11.15 -22.19
C LYS A 354 -7.97 -11.02 -23.50
N ASN A 355 -8.49 -12.12 -24.03
CA ASN A 355 -9.25 -12.12 -25.28
C ASN A 355 -10.50 -11.24 -25.22
N ARG A 356 -11.25 -11.27 -24.10
CA ARG A 356 -12.42 -10.40 -23.94
C ARG A 356 -12.06 -8.90 -23.85
N LEU A 357 -10.90 -8.57 -23.30
CA LEU A 357 -10.40 -7.19 -23.27
C LEU A 357 -10.03 -6.71 -24.67
N ILE A 358 -9.37 -7.57 -25.45
CA ILE A 358 -9.00 -7.31 -26.86
C ILE A 358 -10.24 -7.15 -27.74
N GLU A 359 -11.21 -8.07 -27.65
CA GLU A 359 -12.52 -7.97 -28.32
C GLU A 359 -13.27 -6.69 -27.92
N GLY A 360 -13.06 -6.23 -26.69
CA GLY A 360 -13.59 -4.97 -26.17
C GLY A 360 -12.91 -3.72 -26.74
N GLY A 361 -11.79 -3.87 -27.46
CA GLY A 361 -11.03 -2.83 -28.15
C GLY A 361 -9.71 -2.42 -27.49
N MET A 362 -9.31 -3.05 -26.38
CA MET A 362 -7.99 -2.79 -25.77
C MET A 362 -6.87 -3.39 -26.61
N ASP A 363 -5.72 -2.73 -26.66
CA ASP A 363 -4.54 -3.33 -27.28
C ASP A 363 -3.94 -4.44 -26.42
N GLU A 364 -3.06 -5.24 -27.03
CA GLU A 364 -2.55 -6.48 -26.44
C GLU A 364 -1.76 -6.26 -25.14
N LEU A 365 -0.93 -5.22 -25.05
CA LEU A 365 -0.11 -4.94 -23.86
C LEU A 365 -1.00 -4.59 -22.67
N LEU A 366 -1.96 -3.68 -22.88
CA LEU A 366 -2.88 -3.26 -21.83
C LEU A 366 -3.84 -4.39 -21.42
N ALA A 367 -4.32 -5.18 -22.39
CA ALA A 367 -5.16 -6.35 -22.11
C ALA A 367 -4.40 -7.42 -21.29
N THR A 368 -3.14 -7.67 -21.64
CA THR A 368 -2.24 -8.59 -20.91
C THR A 368 -2.05 -8.13 -19.46
N HIS A 369 -1.79 -6.84 -19.24
CA HIS A 369 -1.64 -6.27 -17.90
C HIS A 369 -2.87 -6.55 -17.01
N PHE A 370 -4.07 -6.16 -17.45
CA PHE A 370 -5.27 -6.37 -16.64
C PHE A 370 -5.63 -7.86 -16.49
N ALA A 371 -5.40 -8.66 -17.51
CA ALA A 371 -5.63 -10.10 -17.45
C ALA A 371 -4.66 -10.81 -16.48
N HIS A 372 -3.43 -10.31 -16.32
CA HIS A 372 -2.52 -10.75 -15.27
C HIS A 372 -3.03 -10.37 -13.87
N LEU A 373 -3.53 -9.14 -13.67
CA LEU A 373 -4.09 -8.75 -12.37
C LEU A 373 -5.30 -9.62 -11.96
N PHE A 374 -6.06 -10.13 -12.94
CA PHE A 374 -7.26 -10.93 -12.75
C PHE A 374 -6.98 -12.43 -12.55
N ILE A 375 -5.71 -12.85 -12.45
CA ILE A 375 -5.38 -14.21 -11.99
C ILE A 375 -5.64 -14.37 -10.48
N ARG A 376 -5.83 -13.26 -9.75
CA ARG A 376 -6.12 -13.25 -8.32
C ARG A 376 -7.62 -13.36 -8.08
N ASP A 377 -7.96 -14.02 -6.98
CA ASP A 377 -9.32 -14.01 -6.47
C ASP A 377 -9.65 -12.68 -5.77
N PRO A 378 -10.91 -12.23 -5.79
CA PRO A 378 -11.33 -11.12 -4.96
C PRO A 378 -11.29 -11.52 -3.48
N ILE A 379 -10.72 -10.66 -2.63
CA ILE A 379 -10.51 -10.99 -1.21
C ILE A 379 -11.51 -10.29 -0.29
N VAL A 380 -12.09 -9.15 -0.67
CA VAL A 380 -13.11 -8.48 0.15
C VAL A 380 -14.25 -8.05 -0.73
N VAL A 381 -15.39 -8.72 -0.63
CA VAL A 381 -16.60 -8.42 -1.42
C VAL A 381 -17.76 -8.12 -0.49
N PHE A 382 -18.43 -6.98 -0.66
CA PHE A 382 -19.66 -6.68 0.07
C PHE A 382 -20.86 -7.36 -0.58
N ASN A 383 -21.78 -7.86 0.23
CA ASN A 383 -22.94 -8.61 -0.26
C ASN A 383 -23.89 -7.71 -1.08
N GLU A 384 -23.91 -6.42 -0.78
CA GLU A 384 -24.69 -5.41 -1.47
C GLU A 384 -24.23 -5.26 -2.93
N ASP A 385 -22.91 -5.30 -3.16
CA ASP A 385 -22.30 -5.17 -4.48
C ASP A 385 -22.58 -6.40 -5.36
N LEU A 386 -22.89 -7.56 -4.78
CA LEU A 386 -23.20 -8.78 -5.54
C LEU A 386 -24.60 -8.82 -6.16
N ARG A 387 -25.49 -7.92 -5.75
CA ARG A 387 -26.91 -7.97 -6.17
C ARG A 387 -27.12 -7.54 -7.61
N GLU A 388 -26.43 -6.49 -8.04
CA GLU A 388 -26.59 -5.89 -9.37
C GLU A 388 -25.25 -5.36 -9.88
N LEU A 389 -24.97 -5.62 -11.16
CA LEU A 389 -23.79 -5.07 -11.83
C LEU A 389 -24.06 -3.64 -12.29
N ASP A 390 -23.60 -2.65 -11.53
CA ASP A 390 -23.64 -1.24 -11.92
C ASP A 390 -22.38 -0.84 -12.70
N LEU A 391 -22.55 -0.48 -13.98
CA LEU A 391 -21.46 -0.06 -14.87
C LEU A 391 -21.03 1.40 -14.64
N ASN A 392 -21.74 2.15 -13.81
CA ASN A 392 -21.36 3.49 -13.35
C ASN A 392 -20.62 3.47 -12.01
N LYS A 393 -20.44 2.29 -11.42
CA LYS A 393 -19.54 2.05 -10.28
C LYS A 393 -18.28 1.31 -10.74
N VAL A 394 -17.36 1.12 -9.80
CA VAL A 394 -16.06 0.48 -10.00
C VAL A 394 -15.75 -0.59 -8.97
N ASP A 395 -16.64 -0.83 -8.02
CA ASP A 395 -16.50 -1.73 -6.87
C ASP A 395 -15.93 -3.11 -7.25
N HIS A 396 -16.50 -3.82 -8.22
CA HIS A 396 -15.96 -5.11 -8.67
C HIS A 396 -14.59 -5.02 -9.36
N PHE A 397 -14.34 -3.97 -10.14
CA PHE A 397 -13.02 -3.77 -10.76
C PHE A 397 -11.97 -3.42 -9.71
N GLU A 398 -12.27 -2.47 -8.84
CA GLU A 398 -11.41 -2.02 -7.74
C GLU A 398 -11.15 -3.12 -6.73
N ASN A 399 -12.06 -4.09 -6.58
CA ASN A 399 -11.80 -5.28 -5.77
C ASN A 399 -10.49 -5.98 -6.15
N LEU A 400 -10.26 -6.14 -7.46
CA LEU A 400 -9.05 -6.77 -7.99
C LEU A 400 -7.91 -5.75 -8.16
N GLN A 401 -8.20 -4.56 -8.68
CA GLN A 401 -7.19 -3.53 -8.92
C GLN A 401 -6.54 -3.04 -7.63
N SER A 402 -7.35 -2.69 -6.61
CA SER A 402 -6.86 -2.13 -5.36
C SER A 402 -6.12 -3.15 -4.49
N THR A 403 -6.34 -4.46 -4.74
CA THR A 403 -5.71 -5.56 -4.00
C THR A 403 -4.64 -6.32 -4.79
N ASN A 404 -4.25 -5.79 -5.95
CA ASN A 404 -2.94 -6.03 -6.53
C ASN A 404 -2.07 -4.79 -6.20
N TRP A 405 -1.12 -4.96 -5.29
CA TRP A 405 -0.27 -3.88 -4.81
C TRP A 405 1.10 -3.99 -5.46
N GLN A 406 1.36 -3.14 -6.46
CA GLN A 406 2.62 -3.12 -7.18
C GLN A 406 3.45 -1.88 -6.85
N HIS A 407 4.73 -1.84 -7.25
CA HIS A 407 5.55 -0.63 -7.02
C HIS A 407 5.13 0.52 -7.94
N MET A 408 4.56 0.21 -9.10
CA MET A 408 3.82 1.13 -9.95
C MET A 408 2.36 0.68 -10.04
N ARG A 409 1.42 1.62 -10.04
CA ARG A 409 0.00 1.30 -10.30
C ARG A 409 -0.55 2.20 -11.41
N PHE A 410 -1.06 1.58 -12.46
CA PHE A 410 -1.81 2.26 -13.51
C PHE A 410 -3.29 2.34 -13.10
N LYS A 411 -3.82 3.56 -12.89
CA LYS A 411 -5.13 3.82 -12.30
C LYS A 411 -6.09 4.38 -13.36
N PRO A 412 -7.07 3.59 -13.82
CA PRO A 412 -8.13 4.09 -14.70
C PRO A 412 -8.94 5.22 -14.05
N PRO A 413 -9.53 6.12 -14.84
CA PRO A 413 -10.42 7.15 -14.32
C PRO A 413 -11.64 6.57 -13.62
N PRO A 414 -11.99 7.02 -12.40
CA PRO A 414 -13.29 6.70 -11.82
C PRO A 414 -14.43 7.32 -12.67
N PRO A 415 -15.62 6.71 -12.66
CA PRO A 415 -16.82 7.28 -13.26
C PRO A 415 -17.29 8.50 -12.47
N GLY A 416 -18.01 9.40 -13.14
CA GLY A 416 -18.72 10.50 -12.48
C GLY A 416 -17.87 11.71 -12.08
N ASN A 417 -16.57 11.76 -12.41
CA ASN A 417 -15.75 12.96 -12.21
C ASN A 417 -14.71 13.19 -13.35
N ASP A 418 -14.04 14.33 -13.27
CA ASP A 418 -13.05 14.78 -14.27
C ASP A 418 -11.64 14.21 -14.06
N THR A 419 -11.46 13.26 -13.14
CA THR A 419 -10.17 12.60 -12.94
C THR A 419 -9.73 11.91 -14.23
N GLY A 420 -8.44 12.02 -14.53
CA GLY A 420 -7.77 11.46 -15.69
C GLY A 420 -7.09 10.12 -15.40
N TRP A 421 -6.34 9.63 -16.39
CA TRP A 421 -5.51 8.44 -16.23
C TRP A 421 -4.37 8.75 -15.28
N ARG A 422 -4.13 7.87 -14.30
CA ARG A 422 -3.15 8.12 -13.25
C ARG A 422 -2.10 7.02 -13.17
N VAL A 423 -0.91 7.38 -12.71
CA VAL A 423 0.21 6.49 -12.44
C VAL A 423 0.69 6.78 -11.03
N GLU A 424 0.78 5.75 -10.21
CA GLU A 424 1.17 5.88 -8.81
C GLU A 424 2.49 5.15 -8.56
N VAL A 425 3.46 5.87 -8.00
CA VAL A 425 4.80 5.42 -7.61
C VAL A 425 4.76 5.09 -6.12
N ARG A 426 4.97 3.81 -5.77
CA ARG A 426 4.71 3.23 -4.44
C ARG A 426 5.90 2.58 -3.69
N PRO A 427 7.14 2.49 -4.23
CA PRO A 427 8.20 1.73 -3.57
C PRO A 427 8.79 2.45 -2.36
N MET A 428 8.75 3.79 -2.32
CA MET A 428 9.53 4.57 -1.37
C MET A 428 9.10 4.31 0.08
N GLU A 429 10.08 4.19 0.96
CA GLU A 429 9.85 4.21 2.40
C GLU A 429 9.51 5.64 2.85
N ILE A 430 8.76 5.78 3.94
CA ILE A 430 8.51 7.10 4.51
C ILE A 430 9.72 7.57 5.31
N GLN A 431 10.03 8.86 5.25
CA GLN A 431 11.17 9.48 5.94
C GLN A 431 10.72 10.20 7.22
N ILE A 432 11.65 10.46 8.14
CA ILE A 432 11.35 11.04 9.46
C ILE A 432 10.84 12.48 9.33
N THR A 433 11.43 13.28 8.43
CA THR A 433 11.09 14.70 8.33
C THR A 433 10.20 15.00 7.13
N ASP A 434 9.38 16.05 7.27
CA ASP A 434 8.59 16.59 6.15
C ASP A 434 9.50 17.06 5.00
N PHE A 435 10.69 17.58 5.33
CA PHE A 435 11.70 17.98 4.34
C PHE A 435 12.16 16.80 3.48
N GLU A 436 12.54 15.67 4.09
CA GLU A 436 12.99 14.49 3.35
C GLU A 436 11.88 13.92 2.46
N ASN A 437 10.65 13.82 2.99
CA ASN A 437 9.50 13.34 2.22
C ASN A 437 9.14 14.28 1.06
N ALA A 438 9.22 15.61 1.28
CA ALA A 438 9.04 16.60 0.21
C ALA A 438 10.16 16.51 -0.82
N ALA A 439 11.41 16.32 -0.41
CA ALA A 439 12.55 16.19 -1.31
C ALA A 439 12.41 14.97 -2.23
N PHE A 440 12.02 13.80 -1.69
CA PHE A 440 11.77 12.62 -2.52
C PHE A 440 10.53 12.76 -3.40
N SER A 441 9.45 13.37 -2.90
CA SER A 441 8.28 13.70 -3.71
C SER A 441 8.65 14.55 -4.92
N VAL A 442 9.36 15.66 -4.69
CA VAL A 442 9.81 16.58 -5.75
C VAL A 442 10.81 15.89 -6.67
N PHE A 443 11.72 15.06 -6.15
CA PHE A 443 12.65 14.29 -6.98
C PHE A 443 11.91 13.39 -7.97
N VAL A 444 10.91 12.63 -7.53
CA VAL A 444 10.11 11.76 -8.42
C VAL A 444 9.37 12.58 -9.49
N VAL A 445 8.88 13.77 -9.14
CA VAL A 445 8.27 14.69 -10.11
C VAL A 445 9.31 15.15 -11.13
N LEU A 446 10.47 15.63 -10.69
CA LEU A 446 11.52 16.16 -11.57
C LEU A 446 12.11 15.07 -12.49
N ILE A 447 12.34 13.85 -12.00
CA ILE A 447 12.84 12.76 -12.85
C ILE A 447 11.79 12.34 -13.88
N THR A 448 10.51 12.30 -13.52
CA THR A 448 9.40 12.06 -14.47
C THR A 448 9.40 13.13 -15.56
N ARG A 449 9.57 14.41 -15.18
CA ARG A 449 9.67 15.53 -16.14
C ARG A 449 10.89 15.39 -17.04
N ALA A 450 12.04 14.99 -16.51
CA ALA A 450 13.25 14.77 -17.29
C ALA A 450 13.05 13.63 -18.31
N ILE A 451 12.52 12.48 -17.87
CA ILE A 451 12.22 11.34 -18.74
C ILE A 451 11.32 11.76 -19.90
N LEU A 452 10.20 12.43 -19.61
CA LEU A 452 9.25 12.83 -20.65
C LEU A 452 9.77 13.97 -21.55
N SER A 453 10.52 14.94 -21.00
CA SER A 453 10.97 16.11 -21.78
C SER A 453 12.16 15.80 -22.68
N PHE A 454 13.04 14.90 -22.24
CA PHE A 454 14.22 14.49 -23.00
C PHE A 454 14.01 13.19 -23.77
N ASP A 455 12.80 12.63 -23.74
CA ASP A 455 12.45 11.36 -24.40
C ASP A 455 13.44 10.23 -24.05
N LEU A 456 13.69 10.05 -22.74
CA LEU A 456 14.64 9.06 -22.27
C LEU A 456 14.06 7.64 -22.33
N ASN A 457 14.94 6.65 -22.48
CA ASN A 457 14.58 5.23 -22.53
C ASN A 457 15.22 4.45 -21.38
N PHE A 458 14.37 3.92 -20.50
CA PHE A 458 14.71 3.21 -19.28
C PHE A 458 14.33 1.72 -19.35
N TYR A 459 13.74 1.24 -20.45
CA TYR A 459 13.41 -0.18 -20.59
C TYR A 459 14.63 -1.08 -20.35
N LEU A 460 14.46 -2.06 -19.48
CA LEU A 460 15.45 -3.08 -19.14
C LEU A 460 14.79 -4.41 -18.81
#